data_AF-A0A914CEA8-F1
#
_entry.id   AF-A0A914CEA8-F1
#
_cell.length_a   1.000
_cell.length_b   1.000
_cell.length_c   1.000
_cell.angle_alpha   90.00
_cell.angle_beta   90.00
_cell.angle_gamma   90.00
#
_symmetry.space_group_name_H-M   'P 1'
#
loop_
_entity.id
_entity.type
_entity.pdbx_description
1 polymer ?
#
loop_
_entity_poly.entity_id
_entity_poly.type
_entity_poly.pdbx_seq_one_letter_code
_entity_poly.pdbx_strand_id
1 'polypeptide(L)'
;MSNRSTVPSALVKYGTVFMQTTAQVIKCPPWLSLNNPNSDCTPLECSNIFPSERFSPRHPYDGKLYPSISTLLGCTDEMEKLFRWQYGIVAGITHTGFIRMMKERMNSGKAFHKTIENLLKELKENGQIGQTDSQILDEKDVKKYKIQPYIECLLPFLRTLKSEDIICLEEKTLHHQLCYNGRYDAILRIDGIPTLVDWKTINALSDKSMKGTIMRPGDLYNNPVQIAAYVAAVNSNSDGEFVKTCGDELIKQGAVILAFETGQEYQMAQLDADELTKHFDEFKKRVNQFYWKLKNHKPDRRTGIISFVYNPNLNNLVSEQDQPTIP
;
A
#
# COMPACT_ATOMS: atom_id res chain seq x y z
N MET A 1 -36.07 -5.23 27.33
CA MET A 1 -35.38 -6.16 26.40
C MET A 1 -34.98 -5.37 25.17
N SER A 2 -33.68 -5.26 24.92
CA SER A 2 -33.07 -4.38 23.91
C SER A 2 -33.30 -4.92 22.49
N ASN A 3 -33.90 -4.10 21.62
CA ASN A 3 -33.90 -4.29 20.18
C ASN A 3 -32.46 -4.11 19.65
N ARG A 4 -31.77 -5.21 19.36
CA ARG A 4 -30.57 -5.18 18.52
C ARG A 4 -31.02 -4.87 17.10
N SER A 5 -30.77 -3.64 16.65
CA SER A 5 -30.90 -3.25 15.25
C SER A 5 -29.98 -4.13 14.41
N THR A 6 -30.54 -5.09 13.68
CA THR A 6 -29.80 -5.95 12.77
C THR A 6 -29.40 -5.13 11.55
N VAL A 7 -28.13 -4.74 11.45
CA VAL A 7 -27.56 -4.21 10.21
C VAL A 7 -27.67 -5.32 9.14
N PRO A 8 -28.37 -5.09 8.01
CA PRO A 8 -28.48 -6.09 6.96
C PRO A 8 -27.08 -6.46 6.44
N SER A 9 -26.72 -7.75 6.45
CA SER A 9 -25.43 -8.26 5.95
C SER A 9 -25.17 -7.89 4.48
N ALA A 10 -26.22 -7.55 3.73
CA ALA A 10 -26.17 -7.08 2.34
C ALA A 10 -25.48 -5.71 2.14
N LEU A 11 -25.32 -4.91 3.20
CA LEU A 11 -24.74 -3.56 3.14
C LEU A 11 -23.22 -3.52 3.29
N VAL A 12 -22.59 -4.58 3.79
CA VAL A 12 -21.15 -4.64 3.99
C VAL A 12 -20.54 -5.52 2.91
N LYS A 13 -19.72 -4.91 2.05
CA LYS A 13 -18.98 -5.59 0.99
C LYS A 13 -17.54 -5.10 1.07
N TYR A 14 -16.59 -6.01 1.25
CA TYR A 14 -15.18 -5.65 1.30
C TYR A 14 -14.35 -6.35 0.23
N GLY A 15 -13.54 -5.55 -0.46
CA GLY A 15 -12.67 -5.94 -1.57
C GLY A 15 -12.83 -4.95 -2.72
N THR A 16 -11.99 -5.11 -3.74
CA THR A 16 -12.01 -4.20 -4.89
C THR A 16 -12.91 -4.76 -5.99
N VAL A 17 -13.80 -3.94 -6.52
CA VAL A 17 -14.57 -4.24 -7.74
C VAL A 17 -13.97 -3.48 -8.91
N PHE A 18 -13.83 -4.17 -10.05
CA PHE A 18 -13.53 -3.52 -11.32
C PHE A 18 -14.69 -3.73 -12.28
N MET A 19 -15.06 -2.66 -12.99
CA MET A 19 -15.82 -2.79 -14.22
C MET A 19 -14.99 -3.61 -15.23
N GLN A 20 -15.63 -4.46 -16.03
CA GLN A 20 -14.97 -5.22 -17.10
C GLN A 20 -14.22 -4.30 -18.05
N THR A 21 -14.69 -3.07 -18.28
CA THR A 21 -13.98 -2.07 -19.07
C THR A 21 -12.64 -1.66 -18.43
N THR A 22 -12.58 -1.52 -17.10
CA THR A 22 -11.33 -1.27 -16.35
C THR A 22 -10.42 -2.50 -16.34
N ALA A 23 -11.00 -3.70 -16.21
CA ALA A 23 -10.24 -4.96 -16.30
C ALA A 23 -9.70 -5.21 -17.72
N GLN A 24 -10.39 -4.76 -18.77
CA GLN A 24 -9.91 -4.83 -20.17
C GLN A 24 -8.71 -3.91 -20.43
N VAL A 25 -8.52 -2.87 -19.60
CA VAL A 25 -7.33 -2.01 -19.61
C VAL A 25 -6.16 -2.74 -18.94
N ILE A 26 -6.40 -3.51 -17.88
CA ILE A 26 -5.34 -4.29 -17.21
C ILE A 26 -5.10 -5.59 -17.98
N LYS A 27 -4.05 -5.63 -18.80
CA LYS A 27 -3.70 -6.82 -19.57
C LYS A 27 -2.66 -7.64 -18.83
N CYS A 28 -2.98 -8.92 -18.57
CA CYS A 28 -1.97 -9.90 -18.22
C CYS A 28 -1.08 -10.12 -19.44
N PRO A 29 0.23 -9.85 -19.36
CA PRO A 29 1.04 -9.96 -20.56
C PRO A 29 1.31 -11.43 -20.94
N PRO A 30 1.45 -11.75 -22.24
CA PRO A 30 1.57 -13.15 -22.68
C PRO A 30 2.81 -13.89 -22.15
N TRP A 31 3.87 -13.16 -21.83
CA TRP A 31 5.12 -13.73 -21.29
C TRP A 31 5.06 -13.97 -19.78
N LEU A 32 4.06 -13.45 -19.07
CA LEU A 32 3.92 -13.65 -17.64
C LEU A 32 3.34 -15.06 -17.42
N SER A 33 4.21 -16.01 -17.09
CA SER A 33 3.79 -17.36 -16.69
C SER A 33 3.00 -17.30 -15.39
N LEU A 34 1.82 -17.92 -15.38
CA LEU A 34 0.94 -17.97 -14.21
C LEU A 34 0.73 -19.44 -13.83
N ASN A 35 0.99 -19.76 -12.57
CA ASN A 35 0.65 -21.05 -11.96
C ASN A 35 -0.59 -20.87 -11.09
N ASN A 36 -1.23 -21.99 -10.74
CA ASN A 36 -2.32 -21.98 -9.78
C ASN A 36 -1.83 -21.37 -8.45
N PRO A 37 -2.52 -20.39 -7.85
CA PRO A 37 -2.11 -19.84 -6.56
C PRO A 37 -2.08 -20.87 -5.41
N ASN A 38 -2.76 -22.00 -5.58
CA ASN A 38 -2.77 -23.13 -4.63
C ASN A 38 -1.71 -24.19 -4.94
N SER A 39 -0.90 -24.03 -5.99
CA SER A 39 0.25 -24.91 -6.23
C SER A 39 1.48 -24.35 -5.50
N ASP A 40 2.23 -25.23 -4.84
CA ASP A 40 3.45 -24.87 -4.09
C ASP A 40 4.56 -24.25 -4.97
N CYS A 41 4.46 -24.35 -6.31
CA CYS A 41 5.41 -23.73 -7.23
C CYS A 41 5.07 -22.26 -7.50
N THR A 42 5.90 -21.32 -7.02
CA THR A 42 5.79 -19.90 -7.38
C THR A 42 6.26 -19.69 -8.83
N PRO A 43 5.40 -19.21 -9.75
CA PRO A 43 5.74 -19.05 -11.18
C PRO A 43 6.70 -17.90 -11.49
N LEU A 44 7.08 -17.12 -10.48
CA LEU A 44 7.81 -15.86 -10.61
C LEU A 44 9.25 -15.96 -10.08
N GLU A 45 9.80 -17.17 -9.94
CA GLU A 45 11.15 -17.42 -9.36
C GLU A 45 12.27 -16.58 -10.00
N CYS A 46 12.10 -16.17 -11.26
CA CYS A 46 13.10 -15.36 -11.96
C CYS A 46 13.21 -13.91 -11.47
N SER A 47 12.25 -13.39 -10.68
CA SER A 47 12.35 -12.02 -10.14
C SER A 47 12.94 -12.00 -8.73
N ASN A 48 14.13 -11.42 -8.65
CA ASN A 48 14.84 -11.14 -7.42
C ASN A 48 14.62 -9.67 -7.02
N ILE A 49 14.44 -9.41 -5.72
CA ILE A 49 14.38 -8.04 -5.18
C ILE A 49 15.69 -7.26 -5.41
N PHE A 50 16.82 -7.98 -5.48
CA PHE A 50 18.13 -7.47 -5.85
C PHE A 50 18.57 -8.13 -7.17
N PRO A 51 18.09 -7.62 -8.31
CA PRO A 51 18.39 -8.24 -9.60
C PRO A 51 19.83 -7.96 -10.01
N SER A 52 20.45 -8.91 -10.72
CA SER A 52 21.79 -8.73 -11.33
C SER A 52 21.77 -7.78 -12.51
N GLU A 53 20.61 -7.60 -13.15
CA GLU A 53 20.40 -6.70 -14.28
C GLU A 53 19.09 -5.92 -14.10
N ARG A 54 19.08 -4.65 -14.53
CA ARG A 54 17.88 -3.82 -14.55
C ARG A 54 17.22 -3.85 -15.92
N PHE A 55 15.90 -3.70 -15.95
CA PHE A 55 15.11 -3.74 -17.16
C PHE A 55 14.67 -2.34 -17.59
N SER A 56 14.87 -2.01 -18.87
CA SER A 56 14.42 -0.76 -19.47
C SER A 56 13.01 -0.88 -20.05
N PRO A 57 12.15 0.15 -19.96
CA PRO A 57 10.79 0.20 -20.50
C PRO A 57 10.63 0.18 -22.01
N ARG A 58 11.60 -0.30 -22.79
CA ARG A 58 11.50 -0.41 -24.26
C ARG A 58 10.55 -1.53 -24.71
N HIS A 59 9.49 -1.76 -23.96
CA HIS A 59 8.45 -2.75 -24.17
C HIS A 59 7.17 -2.08 -24.71
N PRO A 60 6.40 -2.68 -25.62
CA PRO A 60 5.20 -2.08 -26.24
C PRO A 60 4.04 -1.69 -25.30
N TYR A 61 4.18 -1.89 -23.99
CA TYR A 61 3.15 -1.54 -23.01
C TYR A 61 3.73 -0.48 -22.07
N ASP A 62 3.26 0.76 -22.21
CA ASP A 62 3.49 1.76 -21.18
C ASP A 62 2.84 1.26 -19.88
N GLY A 63 3.46 1.52 -18.73
CA GLY A 63 2.99 0.99 -17.45
C GLY A 63 1.57 1.39 -17.05
N LYS A 64 0.79 2.13 -17.87
CA LYS A 64 -0.62 2.49 -17.58
C LYS A 64 -1.56 1.28 -17.59
N LEU A 65 -1.13 0.15 -18.14
CA LEU A 65 -1.92 -1.09 -18.17
C LEU A 65 -1.59 -2.03 -16.99
N TYR A 66 -0.64 -1.64 -16.13
CA TYR A 66 -0.25 -2.42 -14.97
C TYR A 66 -1.11 -2.03 -13.74
N PRO A 67 -1.57 -2.99 -12.92
CA PRO A 67 -2.23 -2.66 -11.67
C PRO A 67 -1.24 -1.98 -10.72
N SER A 68 -1.73 -1.07 -9.89
CA SER A 68 -0.92 -0.50 -8.82
C SER A 68 -0.67 -1.54 -7.73
N ILE A 69 0.41 -1.38 -6.95
CA ILE A 69 0.67 -2.18 -5.74
C ILE A 69 -0.55 -2.15 -4.81
N SER A 70 -1.14 -0.98 -4.58
CA SER A 70 -2.35 -0.83 -3.76
C SER A 70 -3.54 -1.60 -4.32
N THR A 71 -3.71 -1.64 -5.64
CA THR A 71 -4.72 -2.48 -6.30
C THR A 71 -4.45 -3.96 -6.09
N LEU A 72 -3.21 -4.41 -6.30
CA LEU A 72 -2.84 -5.82 -6.11
C LEU A 72 -3.13 -6.31 -4.69
N LEU A 73 -2.64 -5.57 -3.70
CA LEU A 73 -2.86 -5.88 -2.28
C LEU A 73 -4.37 -5.85 -1.95
N GLY A 74 -5.07 -4.77 -2.32
CA GLY A 74 -6.52 -4.63 -2.08
C GLY A 74 -7.42 -5.64 -2.82
N CYS A 75 -6.87 -6.47 -3.72
CA CYS A 75 -7.58 -7.57 -4.38
C CYS A 75 -7.20 -8.95 -3.83
N THR A 76 -6.13 -9.04 -3.05
CA THR A 76 -5.52 -10.30 -2.60
C THR A 76 -5.36 -10.40 -1.09
N ASP A 77 -5.65 -9.33 -0.35
CA ASP A 77 -5.69 -9.32 1.11
C ASP A 77 -6.68 -10.34 1.69
N GLU A 78 -6.47 -10.69 2.97
CA GLU A 78 -7.39 -11.52 3.76
C GLU A 78 -8.70 -10.75 4.04
N MET A 79 -9.55 -10.70 3.02
CA MET A 79 -10.78 -9.91 2.96
C MET A 79 -11.74 -10.16 4.12
N GLU A 80 -11.67 -11.32 4.79
CA GLU A 80 -12.51 -11.67 5.92
C GLU A 80 -12.21 -10.82 7.18
N LYS A 81 -10.93 -10.59 7.52
CA LYS A 81 -10.56 -9.79 8.71
C LYS A 81 -11.00 -8.34 8.55
N LEU A 82 -10.80 -7.79 7.35
CA LEU A 82 -11.22 -6.43 7.01
C LEU A 82 -12.74 -6.29 6.95
N PHE A 83 -13.44 -7.30 6.41
CA PHE A 83 -14.91 -7.36 6.48
C PHE A 83 -15.41 -7.35 7.93
N ARG A 84 -14.85 -8.18 8.81
CA ARG A 84 -15.23 -8.22 10.23
C ARG A 84 -14.99 -6.90 10.94
N TRP A 85 -13.87 -6.24 10.68
CA TRP A 85 -13.58 -4.89 11.20
C TRP A 85 -14.62 -3.86 10.72
N GLN A 86 -14.92 -3.83 9.41
CA GLN A 86 -15.94 -2.92 8.86
C GLN A 86 -17.32 -3.20 9.43
N TYR A 87 -17.70 -4.47 9.56
CA TYR A 87 -18.97 -4.87 10.14
C TYR A 87 -19.09 -4.39 11.59
N GLY A 88 -18.03 -4.52 12.40
CA GLY A 88 -18.00 -4.02 13.78
C GLY A 88 -18.19 -2.50 13.86
N ILE A 89 -17.60 -1.73 12.94
CA ILE A 89 -17.78 -0.28 12.90
C ILE A 89 -19.20 0.09 12.45
N VAL A 90 -19.69 -0.48 11.35
CA VAL A 90 -21.04 -0.19 10.82
C VAL A 90 -22.13 -0.63 11.79
N ALA A 91 -21.89 -1.62 12.65
CA ALA A 91 -22.78 -1.97 13.75
C ALA A 91 -22.86 -0.87 14.83
N GLY A 92 -21.80 -0.07 14.99
CA GLY A 92 -21.70 1.01 15.98
C GLY A 92 -22.02 2.42 15.47
N ILE A 93 -21.99 2.66 14.15
CA ILE A 93 -22.30 3.97 13.54
C ILE A 93 -23.26 3.84 12.36
N THR A 94 -24.01 4.89 12.04
CA THR A 94 -24.85 4.89 10.83
C THR A 94 -24.00 4.75 9.57
N HIS A 95 -24.55 4.15 8.52
CA HIS A 95 -23.88 4.00 7.22
C HIS A 95 -23.36 5.35 6.66
N THR A 96 -24.15 6.42 6.82
CA THR A 96 -23.72 7.78 6.44
C THR A 96 -22.58 8.30 7.31
N GLY A 97 -22.59 7.99 8.61
CA GLY A 97 -21.48 8.24 9.53
C GLY A 97 -20.20 7.52 9.11
N PHE A 98 -20.30 6.27 8.68
CA PHE A 98 -19.17 5.49 8.17
C PHE A 98 -18.57 6.09 6.91
N ILE A 99 -19.39 6.44 5.91
CA ILE A 99 -18.93 7.10 4.68
C ILE A 99 -18.20 8.41 5.01
N ARG A 100 -18.77 9.23 5.90
CA ARG A 100 -18.17 10.49 6.33
C ARG A 100 -16.81 10.25 7.01
N MET A 101 -16.76 9.33 7.96
CA MET A 101 -15.52 8.96 8.67
C MET A 101 -14.42 8.49 7.69
N MET A 102 -14.76 7.64 6.73
CA MET A 102 -13.80 7.18 5.71
C MET A 102 -13.30 8.32 4.83
N LYS A 103 -14.19 9.23 4.42
CA LYS A 103 -13.82 10.41 3.63
C LYS A 103 -12.90 11.36 4.42
N GLU A 104 -13.21 11.61 5.68
CA GLU A 104 -12.38 12.43 6.57
C GLU A 104 -10.99 11.82 6.75
N ARG A 105 -10.92 10.50 7.03
CA ARG A 105 -9.65 9.77 7.16
C ARG A 105 -8.80 9.85 5.89
N MET A 106 -9.42 9.65 4.73
CA MET A 106 -8.74 9.72 3.44
C MET A 106 -8.21 11.14 3.16
N ASN A 107 -9.01 12.17 3.44
CA ASN A 107 -8.59 13.55 3.25
C ASN A 107 -7.46 13.95 4.21
N SER A 108 -7.54 13.52 5.46
CA SER A 108 -6.49 13.71 6.46
C SER A 108 -5.18 13.05 6.02
N GLY A 109 -5.22 11.79 5.57
CA GLY A 109 -4.05 11.11 5.00
C GLY A 109 -3.46 11.88 3.83
N LYS A 110 -4.27 12.28 2.83
CA LYS A 110 -3.79 13.05 1.68
C LYS A 110 -3.13 14.37 2.07
N ALA A 111 -3.75 15.11 3.00
CA ALA A 111 -3.19 16.37 3.49
C ALA A 111 -1.85 16.12 4.20
N PHE A 112 -1.77 15.08 5.03
CA PHE A 112 -0.55 14.69 5.72
C PHE A 112 0.60 14.38 4.76
N HIS A 113 0.40 13.46 3.81
CA HIS A 113 1.44 13.15 2.81
C HIS A 113 1.83 14.40 2.01
N LYS A 114 0.87 15.26 1.66
CA LYS A 114 1.13 16.49 0.91
C LYS A 114 1.99 17.48 1.71
N THR A 115 1.71 17.66 3.00
CA THR A 115 2.50 18.51 3.88
C THR A 115 3.93 17.97 3.99
N ILE A 116 4.11 16.67 4.24
CA ILE A 116 5.45 16.05 4.32
C ILE A 116 6.21 16.19 3.00
N GLU A 117 5.56 15.92 1.86
CA GLU A 117 6.15 16.10 0.52
C GLU A 117 6.65 17.54 0.33
N ASN A 118 5.85 18.55 0.68
CA ASN A 118 6.23 19.95 0.52
C ASN A 118 7.43 20.33 1.41
N LEU A 119 7.44 19.89 2.67
CA LEU A 119 8.55 20.14 3.59
C LEU A 119 9.86 19.50 3.09
N LEU A 120 9.79 18.26 2.61
CA LEU A 120 10.96 17.58 2.04
C LEU A 120 11.40 18.22 0.72
N LYS A 121 10.48 18.71 -0.11
CA LYS A 121 10.83 19.47 -1.33
C LYS A 121 11.57 20.76 -0.99
N GLU A 122 11.05 21.53 -0.04
CA GLU A 122 11.70 22.75 0.44
C GLU A 122 13.10 22.44 0.99
N LEU A 123 13.23 21.41 1.83
CA LEU A 123 14.52 20.98 2.36
C LEU A 123 15.49 20.59 1.24
N LYS A 124 15.03 19.86 0.22
CA LYS A 124 15.86 19.45 -0.92
C LYS A 124 16.32 20.66 -1.74
N GLU A 125 15.43 21.58 -2.06
CA GLU A 125 15.70 22.73 -2.94
C GLU A 125 16.49 23.84 -2.24
N ASN A 126 16.19 24.12 -0.97
CA ASN A 126 16.71 25.27 -0.23
C ASN A 126 17.78 24.93 0.81
N GLY A 127 18.03 23.64 1.07
CA GLY A 127 18.98 23.19 2.09
C GLY A 127 18.42 23.14 3.52
N GLN A 128 17.23 23.71 3.74
CA GLN A 128 16.56 23.76 5.05
C GLN A 128 15.05 23.94 4.89
N ILE A 129 14.29 23.54 5.90
CA ILE A 129 12.88 23.92 6.06
C ILE A 129 12.84 25.32 6.68
N GLY A 130 12.51 26.35 5.91
CA GLY A 130 12.62 27.75 6.31
C GLY A 130 11.54 28.19 7.31
N GLN A 131 10.37 27.55 7.30
CA GLN A 131 9.31 27.82 8.26
C GLN A 131 9.69 27.30 9.66
N THR A 132 9.29 27.99 10.72
CA THR A 132 9.39 27.48 12.10
C THR A 132 8.33 26.40 12.35
N ASP A 133 8.53 25.56 13.36
CA ASP A 133 7.56 24.52 13.73
C ASP A 133 6.18 25.13 14.01
N SER A 134 6.11 26.25 14.73
CA SER A 134 4.84 26.95 14.97
C SER A 134 4.17 27.43 13.67
N GLN A 135 4.94 27.91 12.69
CA GLN A 135 4.39 28.34 11.39
C GLN A 135 3.81 27.15 10.60
N ILE A 136 4.52 26.02 10.59
CA ILE A 136 4.06 24.79 9.92
C ILE A 136 2.78 24.28 10.57
N LEU A 137 2.73 24.25 11.91
CA LEU A 137 1.55 23.80 12.67
C LEU A 137 0.37 24.78 12.53
N ASP A 138 0.64 26.06 12.25
CA ASP A 138 -0.39 27.08 12.03
C ASP A 138 -1.05 27.00 10.65
N GLU A 139 -0.45 26.27 9.70
CA GLU A 139 -0.91 26.20 8.31
C GLU A 139 -2.38 25.81 8.18
N LYS A 140 -3.05 26.47 7.22
CA LYS A 140 -4.48 26.31 6.98
C LYS A 140 -4.88 24.85 6.76
N ASP A 141 -4.16 24.12 5.92
CA ASP A 141 -4.49 22.73 5.61
C ASP A 141 -4.16 21.80 6.78
N VAL A 142 -3.08 22.07 7.53
CA VAL A 142 -2.73 21.33 8.74
C VAL A 142 -3.86 21.37 9.78
N LYS A 143 -4.41 22.57 10.02
CA LYS A 143 -5.56 22.76 10.91
C LYS A 143 -6.85 22.18 10.33
N LYS A 144 -7.16 22.49 9.07
CA LYS A 144 -8.41 22.10 8.41
C LYS A 144 -8.60 20.58 8.42
N TYR A 145 -7.54 19.82 8.15
CA TYR A 145 -7.58 18.36 8.10
C TYR A 145 -7.17 17.70 9.41
N LYS A 146 -6.97 18.49 10.48
CA LYS A 146 -6.64 18.04 11.83
C LYS A 146 -5.40 17.13 11.86
N ILE A 147 -4.38 17.47 11.07
CA ILE A 147 -3.15 16.69 10.98
C ILE A 147 -2.02 17.24 11.86
N GLN A 148 -2.28 18.32 12.61
CA GLN A 148 -1.30 18.96 13.49
C GLN A 148 -0.53 17.96 14.38
N PRO A 149 -1.18 17.01 15.10
CA PRO A 149 -0.46 16.10 15.99
C PRO A 149 0.53 15.20 15.24
N TYR A 150 0.17 14.76 14.02
CA TYR A 150 1.04 13.92 13.21
C TYR A 150 2.25 14.69 12.66
N ILE A 151 2.04 15.94 12.26
CA ILE A 151 3.13 16.79 11.78
C ILE A 151 4.07 17.12 12.93
N GLU A 152 3.52 17.53 14.08
CA GLU A 152 4.29 17.80 15.30
C GLU A 152 5.15 16.60 15.73
N CYS A 153 4.57 15.39 15.69
CA CYS A 153 5.27 14.12 15.94
C CYS A 153 6.49 13.90 15.03
N LEU A 154 6.42 14.31 13.75
CA LEU A 154 7.49 14.09 12.76
C LEU A 154 8.47 15.25 12.62
N LEU A 155 8.13 16.46 13.05
CA LEU A 155 9.01 17.62 12.92
C LEU A 155 10.42 17.36 13.49
N PRO A 156 10.61 16.75 14.67
CA PRO A 156 11.94 16.43 15.18
C PRO A 156 12.76 15.58 14.20
N PHE A 157 12.15 14.55 13.58
CA PHE A 157 12.81 13.73 12.57
C PHE A 157 13.14 14.54 11.31
N LEU A 158 12.17 15.26 10.76
CA LEU A 158 12.36 16.04 9.53
C LEU A 158 13.46 17.10 9.67
N ARG A 159 13.61 17.67 10.87
CA ARG A 159 14.67 18.65 11.19
C ARG A 159 16.07 18.06 11.25
N THR A 160 16.21 16.74 11.41
CA THR A 160 17.52 16.08 11.39
C THR A 160 18.03 15.80 9.98
N LEU A 161 17.14 15.76 9.00
CA LEU A 161 17.47 15.49 7.61
C LEU A 161 18.17 16.68 6.96
N LYS A 162 19.08 16.39 6.04
CA LYS A 162 19.75 17.37 5.17
C LYS A 162 19.25 17.26 3.73
N SER A 163 19.58 18.25 2.89
CA SER A 163 19.19 18.24 1.49
C SER A 163 19.74 17.02 0.74
N GLU A 164 20.99 16.62 1.01
CA GLU A 164 21.63 15.45 0.41
C GLU A 164 21.01 14.11 0.82
N ASP A 165 20.24 14.09 1.92
CA ASP A 165 19.53 12.89 2.36
C ASP A 165 18.28 12.63 1.50
N ILE A 166 17.81 13.59 0.70
CA ILE A 166 16.56 13.47 -0.06
C ILE A 166 16.83 13.05 -1.50
N ILE A 167 16.69 11.74 -1.76
CA ILE A 167 16.98 11.17 -3.08
C ILE A 167 15.78 11.37 -4.03
N CYS A 168 14.62 10.78 -3.69
CA CYS A 168 13.40 10.86 -4.52
C CYS A 168 12.17 11.16 -3.66
N LEU A 169 11.19 11.89 -4.20
CA LEU A 169 9.94 12.23 -3.53
C LEU A 169 8.75 12.00 -4.46
N GLU A 170 7.77 11.21 -4.02
CA GLU A 170 6.48 11.03 -4.70
C GLU A 170 6.63 10.62 -6.17
N GLU A 171 7.58 9.71 -6.43
CA GLU A 171 7.97 9.28 -7.76
C GLU A 171 7.26 7.99 -8.18
N LYS A 172 7.08 7.84 -9.50
CA LYS A 172 6.48 6.63 -10.08
C LYS A 172 7.55 5.55 -10.25
N THR A 173 7.14 4.32 -10.02
CA THR A 173 7.95 3.13 -10.31
C THR A 173 7.10 2.04 -10.92
N LEU A 174 7.77 1.09 -11.56
CA LEU A 174 7.16 -0.04 -12.22
C LEU A 174 8.13 -1.22 -12.18
N HIS A 175 7.58 -2.43 -12.18
CA HIS A 175 8.35 -3.65 -12.32
C HIS A 175 7.93 -4.35 -13.61
N HIS A 176 8.76 -4.32 -14.65
CA HIS A 176 8.34 -4.80 -15.96
C HIS A 176 8.06 -6.30 -16.01
N GLN A 177 8.92 -7.11 -15.39
CA GLN A 177 8.77 -8.58 -15.40
C GLN A 177 7.53 -9.04 -14.63
N LEU A 178 7.22 -8.40 -13.49
CA LEU A 178 6.04 -8.71 -12.66
C LEU A 178 4.80 -7.87 -13.01
N CYS A 179 4.94 -6.97 -13.97
CA CYS A 179 3.90 -6.19 -14.60
C CYS A 179 3.05 -5.34 -13.63
N TYR A 180 3.63 -4.80 -12.56
CA TYR A 180 2.92 -3.88 -11.66
C TYR A 180 3.56 -2.49 -11.64
N ASN A 181 2.82 -1.50 -11.15
CA ASN A 181 3.33 -0.15 -10.94
C ASN A 181 3.00 0.39 -9.55
N GLY A 182 3.51 1.57 -9.23
CA GLY A 182 3.10 2.30 -8.05
C GLY A 182 3.74 3.68 -7.96
N ARG A 183 3.37 4.40 -6.90
CA ARG A 183 3.99 5.65 -6.47
C ARG A 183 4.39 5.47 -5.02
N TYR A 184 5.67 5.65 -4.71
CA TYR A 184 6.20 5.58 -3.35
C TYR A 184 6.33 6.99 -2.78
N ASP A 185 6.33 7.11 -1.46
CA ASP A 185 6.34 8.42 -0.80
C ASP A 185 7.72 9.09 -0.92
N ALA A 186 8.78 8.39 -0.51
CA ALA A 186 10.14 8.93 -0.58
C ALA A 186 11.22 7.83 -0.61
N ILE A 187 12.41 8.21 -1.11
CA ILE A 187 13.66 7.51 -0.85
C ILE A 187 14.59 8.51 -0.17
N LEU A 188 15.02 8.18 1.05
CA LEU A 188 15.90 9.02 1.87
C LEU A 188 17.20 8.28 2.18
N ARG A 189 18.31 9.00 2.43
CA ARG A 189 19.47 8.43 3.11
C ARG A 189 19.23 8.50 4.61
N ILE A 190 19.04 7.34 5.22
CA ILE A 190 18.95 7.20 6.68
C ILE A 190 20.25 6.51 7.10
N ASP A 191 20.99 7.16 8.00
CA ASP A 191 22.34 6.73 8.39
C ASP A 191 23.28 6.51 7.18
N GLY A 192 23.11 7.35 6.14
CA GLY A 192 23.87 7.27 4.88
C GLY A 192 23.38 6.23 3.86
N ILE A 193 22.42 5.37 4.23
CA ILE A 193 21.94 4.26 3.41
C ILE A 193 20.63 4.63 2.70
N PRO A 194 20.51 4.48 1.36
CA PRO A 194 19.24 4.69 0.68
C PRO A 194 18.17 3.74 1.20
N THR A 195 17.12 4.35 1.73
CA THR A 195 16.01 3.68 2.38
C THR A 195 14.71 4.14 1.74
N LEU A 196 13.90 3.19 1.29
CA LEU A 196 12.55 3.50 0.79
C LEU A 196 11.61 3.70 1.97
N VAL A 197 10.94 4.86 2.02
CA VAL A 197 10.13 5.29 3.14
C VAL A 197 8.65 5.35 2.76
N ASP A 198 7.80 4.89 3.67
CA ASP A 198 6.34 5.03 3.60
C ASP A 198 5.82 5.65 4.90
N TRP A 199 5.10 6.77 4.80
CA TRP A 199 4.58 7.50 5.95
C TRP A 199 3.20 6.95 6.34
N LYS A 200 2.93 6.79 7.63
CA LYS A 200 1.62 6.35 8.12
C LYS A 200 1.17 7.15 9.32
N THR A 201 -0.10 7.57 9.30
CA THR A 201 -0.79 8.14 10.45
C THR A 201 -1.37 7.04 11.33
N ILE A 202 -1.11 7.12 12.63
CA ILE A 202 -1.59 6.20 13.65
C ILE A 202 -2.51 6.97 14.59
N ASN A 203 -3.81 6.72 14.45
CA ASN A 203 -4.82 7.37 15.29
C ASN A 203 -4.79 6.83 16.73
N ALA A 204 -5.31 7.66 17.65
CA ALA A 204 -5.30 7.37 19.09
C ALA A 204 -6.06 6.09 19.46
N LEU A 205 -7.04 5.70 18.64
CA LEU A 205 -7.89 4.53 18.88
C LEU A 205 -7.33 3.24 18.27
N SER A 206 -6.16 3.27 17.63
CA SER A 206 -5.56 2.05 17.11
C SER A 206 -4.86 1.24 18.20
N ASP A 207 -4.90 -0.09 18.08
CA ASP A 207 -4.10 -0.99 18.92
C ASP A 207 -2.61 -0.65 18.88
N LYS A 208 -2.14 -0.07 17.77
CA LYS A 208 -0.77 0.40 17.60
C LYS A 208 -0.44 1.60 18.48
N SER A 209 -1.38 2.50 18.72
CA SER A 209 -1.20 3.65 19.62
C SER A 209 -1.20 3.23 21.10
N MET A 210 -1.89 2.15 21.43
CA MET A 210 -1.97 1.60 22.79
C MET A 210 -0.78 0.70 23.16
N LYS A 211 -0.08 0.16 22.15
CA LYS A 211 1.16 -0.59 22.33
C LYS A 211 2.29 0.40 22.64
N GLY A 212 2.67 0.51 23.92
CA GLY A 212 3.80 1.33 24.39
C GLY A 212 5.20 0.79 24.02
N THR A 213 5.31 -0.02 22.97
CA THR A 213 6.55 -0.64 22.51
C THR A 213 6.83 -0.25 21.07
N ILE A 214 8.12 -0.21 20.69
CA ILE A 214 8.54 0.03 19.30
C ILE A 214 7.90 -1.01 18.38
N MET A 215 7.18 -0.54 17.35
CA MET A 215 6.56 -1.38 16.34
C MET A 215 7.63 -2.12 15.53
N ARG A 216 7.42 -3.42 15.33
CA ARG A 216 8.25 -4.23 14.41
C ARG A 216 7.53 -4.38 13.07
N PRO A 217 8.22 -4.73 11.98
CA PRO A 217 7.58 -4.95 10.68
C PRO A 217 6.37 -5.89 10.75
N GLY A 218 6.44 -6.96 11.55
CA GLY A 218 5.32 -7.89 11.78
C GLY A 218 4.05 -7.27 12.37
N ASP A 219 4.15 -6.11 13.05
CA ASP A 219 2.99 -5.38 13.60
C ASP A 219 2.29 -4.51 12.55
N LEU A 220 2.82 -4.40 11.33
CA LEU A 220 2.42 -3.40 10.34
C LEU A 220 1.54 -3.92 9.19
N TYR A 221 0.89 -5.07 9.38
CA TYR A 221 -0.02 -5.67 8.39
C TYR A 221 0.67 -5.79 7.01
N ASN A 222 0.15 -5.10 5.99
CA ASN A 222 0.66 -5.15 4.62
C ASN A 222 1.76 -4.13 4.32
N ASN A 223 2.06 -3.18 5.23
CA ASN A 223 3.06 -2.15 4.95
C ASN A 223 4.44 -2.75 4.59
N PRO A 224 4.95 -3.80 5.27
CA PRO A 224 6.19 -4.46 4.88
C PRO A 224 6.17 -5.02 3.45
N VAL A 225 5.05 -5.64 3.07
CA VAL A 225 4.84 -6.20 1.72
C VAL A 225 4.79 -5.07 0.68
N GLN A 226 4.14 -3.96 1.00
CA GLN A 226 4.08 -2.78 0.14
C GLN A 226 5.46 -2.14 -0.07
N ILE A 227 6.23 -1.94 1.01
CA ILE A 227 7.62 -1.45 0.95
C ILE A 227 8.47 -2.36 0.07
N ALA A 228 8.45 -3.67 0.31
CA ALA A 228 9.22 -4.65 -0.45
C ALA A 228 8.87 -4.62 -1.96
N ALA A 229 7.58 -4.46 -2.30
CA ALA A 229 7.13 -4.32 -3.68
C ALA A 229 7.65 -3.04 -4.35
N TYR A 230 7.67 -1.91 -3.63
CA TYR A 230 8.26 -0.67 -4.15
C TYR A 230 9.78 -0.79 -4.34
N VAL A 231 10.49 -1.36 -3.35
CA VAL A 231 11.94 -1.59 -3.43
C VAL A 231 12.29 -2.44 -4.65
N ALA A 232 11.60 -3.57 -4.83
CA ALA A 232 11.82 -4.43 -5.99
C ALA A 232 11.55 -3.70 -7.32
N ALA A 233 10.48 -2.91 -7.40
CA ALA A 233 10.18 -2.14 -8.60
C ALA A 233 11.28 -1.12 -8.90
N VAL A 234 11.72 -0.34 -7.91
CA VAL A 234 12.80 0.64 -8.07
C VAL A 234 14.12 -0.04 -8.45
N ASN A 235 14.48 -1.13 -7.77
CA ASN A 235 15.70 -1.87 -8.07
C ASN A 235 15.68 -2.49 -9.47
N SER A 236 14.52 -2.94 -9.95
CA SER A 236 14.38 -3.55 -11.29
C SER A 236 14.31 -2.56 -12.46
N ASN A 237 14.06 -1.27 -12.20
CA ASN A 237 13.78 -0.27 -13.23
C ASN A 237 15.03 0.54 -13.58
N SER A 238 15.58 0.38 -14.78
CA SER A 238 16.77 1.11 -15.22
C SER A 238 16.52 2.59 -15.53
N ASP A 239 15.27 2.97 -15.81
CA ASP A 239 14.92 4.31 -16.26
C ASP A 239 14.29 5.15 -15.13
N GLY A 240 14.24 4.59 -13.91
CA GLY A 240 13.67 5.22 -12.73
C GLY A 240 14.53 6.39 -12.21
N GLU A 241 13.87 7.33 -11.54
CA GLU A 241 14.54 8.54 -11.01
C GLU A 241 15.67 8.22 -10.03
N PHE A 242 15.50 7.15 -9.25
CA PHE A 242 16.52 6.66 -8.33
C PHE A 242 17.82 6.26 -9.06
N VAL A 243 17.73 5.52 -10.18
CA VAL A 243 18.92 5.10 -10.96
C VAL A 243 19.61 6.30 -11.59
N LYS A 244 18.85 7.30 -12.07
CA LYS A 244 19.43 8.54 -12.59
C LYS A 244 20.19 9.32 -11.50
N THR A 245 19.74 9.23 -10.25
CA THR A 245 20.32 9.96 -9.12
C THR A 245 21.48 9.21 -8.47
N CYS A 246 21.37 7.90 -8.30
CA CYS A 246 22.30 7.06 -7.52
C CYS A 246 23.07 6.03 -8.36
N GLY A 247 22.91 6.03 -9.69
CA GLY A 247 23.58 5.09 -10.59
C GLY A 247 23.16 3.65 -10.31
N ASP A 248 24.15 2.77 -10.17
CA ASP A 248 23.93 1.33 -10.01
C ASP A 248 23.60 0.90 -8.56
N GLU A 249 23.62 1.83 -7.59
CA GLU A 249 23.29 1.55 -6.19
C GLU A 249 21.90 0.89 -6.06
N LEU A 250 21.76 -0.10 -5.19
CA LEU A 250 20.48 -0.77 -4.92
C LEU A 250 19.93 -0.34 -3.56
N ILE A 251 18.62 -0.18 -3.47
CA ILE A 251 17.94 0.04 -2.19
C ILE A 251 17.91 -1.30 -1.46
N LYS A 252 18.55 -1.35 -0.29
CA LYS A 252 18.63 -2.54 0.56
C LYS A 252 17.92 -2.37 1.90
N GLN A 253 17.32 -1.20 2.14
CA GLN A 253 16.57 -0.88 3.34
C GLN A 253 15.21 -0.29 3.00
N GLY A 254 14.24 -0.61 3.83
CA GLY A 254 12.92 0.02 3.82
C GLY A 254 12.59 0.53 5.21
N ALA A 255 11.70 1.52 5.30
CA ALA A 255 11.20 1.98 6.59
C ALA A 255 9.74 2.40 6.49
N VAL A 256 8.97 2.02 7.50
CA VAL A 256 7.64 2.58 7.73
C VAL A 256 7.75 3.57 8.88
N ILE A 257 7.48 4.84 8.60
CA ILE A 257 7.55 5.91 9.61
C ILE A 257 6.14 6.22 10.09
N LEU A 258 5.94 6.05 11.39
CA LEU A 258 4.65 6.13 12.07
C LEU A 258 4.55 7.46 12.80
N ALA A 259 3.61 8.30 12.37
CA ALA A 259 3.24 9.53 13.04
C ALA A 259 2.02 9.27 13.92
N PHE A 260 2.11 9.59 15.21
CA PHE A 260 1.04 9.30 16.18
C PHE A 260 0.19 10.53 16.47
N GLU A 261 -1.11 10.30 16.66
CA GLU A 261 -2.05 11.36 17.07
C GLU A 261 -1.89 11.75 18.54
N THR A 262 -1.40 10.82 19.38
CA THR A 262 -1.37 10.93 20.84
C THR A 262 -0.19 11.72 21.40
N GLY A 263 0.58 12.39 20.54
CA GLY A 263 1.77 13.15 20.95
C GLY A 263 2.96 12.28 21.37
N GLN A 264 2.89 10.96 21.13
CA GLN A 264 4.05 10.07 21.24
C GLN A 264 5.11 10.44 20.21
N GLU A 265 6.37 10.15 20.50
CA GLU A 265 7.44 10.24 19.51
C GLU A 265 7.14 9.34 18.30
N TYR A 266 7.60 9.77 17.13
CA TYR A 266 7.48 8.97 15.93
C TYR A 266 8.20 7.63 16.12
N GLN A 267 7.72 6.61 15.41
CA GLN A 267 8.41 5.32 15.37
C GLN A 267 8.83 5.00 13.95
N MET A 268 10.01 4.41 13.80
CA MET A 268 10.51 3.92 12.54
C MET A 268 10.65 2.40 12.62
N ALA A 269 9.83 1.69 11.87
CA ALA A 269 10.00 0.25 11.68
C ALA A 269 10.85 0.04 10.43
N GLN A 270 12.14 -0.24 10.64
CA GLN A 270 13.08 -0.53 9.56
C GLN A 270 12.93 -1.98 9.09
N LEU A 271 13.23 -2.19 7.80
CA LEU A 271 13.30 -3.48 7.14
C LEU A 271 14.68 -3.63 6.52
N ASP A 272 15.39 -4.68 6.90
CA ASP A 272 16.65 -5.04 6.27
C ASP A 272 16.45 -5.84 4.97
N ALA A 273 17.55 -6.21 4.31
CA ALA A 273 17.53 -6.93 3.05
C ALA A 273 16.82 -8.31 3.14
N ASP A 274 16.93 -9.00 4.27
CA ASP A 274 16.33 -10.32 4.47
C ASP A 274 14.82 -10.19 4.69
N GLU A 275 14.39 -9.23 5.51
CA GLU A 275 12.98 -8.89 5.70
C GLU A 275 12.32 -8.44 4.41
N LEU A 276 12.99 -7.56 3.65
CA LEU A 276 12.52 -7.12 2.34
C LEU A 276 12.36 -8.29 1.37
N THR A 277 13.34 -9.21 1.30
CA THR A 277 13.27 -10.40 0.43
C THR A 277 12.09 -11.28 0.81
N LYS A 278 11.95 -11.60 2.10
CA LYS A 278 10.83 -12.40 2.62
C LYS A 278 9.47 -11.78 2.29
N HIS A 279 9.32 -10.47 2.47
CA HIS A 279 8.07 -9.77 2.18
C HIS A 279 7.80 -9.63 0.67
N PHE A 280 8.85 -9.57 -0.15
CA PHE A 280 8.71 -9.61 -1.60
C PHE A 280 8.28 -10.98 -2.13
N ASP A 281 8.74 -12.07 -1.53
CA ASP A 281 8.25 -13.42 -1.87
C ASP A 281 6.75 -13.57 -1.61
N GLU A 282 6.27 -13.00 -0.50
CA GLU A 282 4.84 -12.89 -0.21
C GLU A 282 4.12 -12.03 -1.26
N PHE A 283 4.70 -10.89 -1.66
CA PHE A 283 4.14 -10.06 -2.71
C PHE A 283 4.05 -10.78 -4.06
N LYS A 284 5.05 -11.57 -4.45
CA LYS A 284 5.03 -12.38 -5.68
C LYS A 284 3.85 -13.35 -5.70
N LYS A 285 3.53 -13.98 -4.56
CA LYS A 285 2.34 -14.85 -4.44
C LYS A 285 1.06 -14.06 -4.71
N ARG A 286 0.95 -12.84 -4.19
CA ARG A 286 -0.19 -11.94 -4.43
C ARG A 286 -0.29 -11.48 -5.89
N VAL A 287 0.83 -11.18 -6.54
CA VAL A 287 0.87 -10.88 -7.99
C VAL A 287 0.33 -12.07 -8.79
N ASN A 288 0.82 -13.28 -8.53
CA ASN A 288 0.33 -14.49 -9.21
C ASN A 288 -1.17 -14.71 -8.95
N GLN A 289 -1.62 -14.59 -7.70
CA GLN A 289 -3.03 -14.70 -7.34
C GLN A 289 -3.91 -13.70 -8.11
N PHE A 290 -3.49 -12.43 -8.19
CA PHE A 290 -4.24 -11.41 -8.91
C PHE A 290 -4.38 -11.73 -10.39
N TYR A 291 -3.26 -11.99 -11.07
CA TYR A 291 -3.28 -12.26 -12.51
C TYR A 291 -3.97 -13.58 -12.86
N TRP A 292 -3.82 -14.61 -12.03
CA TRP A 292 -4.55 -15.86 -12.18
C TRP A 292 -6.05 -15.64 -12.03
N LYS A 293 -6.50 -14.88 -11.03
CA LYS A 293 -7.92 -14.52 -10.86
C LYS A 293 -8.43 -13.70 -12.04
N LEU A 294 -7.68 -12.70 -12.48
CA LEU A 294 -8.04 -11.85 -13.62
C LEU A 294 -8.21 -12.65 -14.92
N LYS A 295 -7.34 -13.64 -15.16
CA LYS A 295 -7.40 -14.52 -16.34
C LYS A 295 -8.58 -15.50 -16.29
N ASN A 296 -8.93 -16.01 -15.11
CA ASN A 296 -9.86 -17.13 -14.96
C ASN A 296 -11.27 -16.73 -14.49
N HIS A 297 -11.46 -15.55 -13.88
CA HIS A 297 -12.79 -15.10 -13.44
C HIS A 297 -13.56 -14.46 -14.59
N LYS A 298 -14.72 -15.04 -14.92
CA LYS A 298 -15.65 -14.44 -15.87
C LYS A 298 -16.36 -13.25 -15.18
N PRO A 299 -16.42 -12.07 -15.81
CA PRO A 299 -17.20 -10.95 -15.27
C PRO A 299 -18.66 -11.37 -15.11
N ASP A 300 -19.31 -10.86 -14.06
CA ASP A 300 -20.73 -11.08 -13.82
C ASP A 300 -21.53 -10.71 -15.08
N ARG A 301 -22.40 -11.62 -15.55
CA ARG A 301 -23.09 -11.46 -16.85
C ARG A 301 -24.06 -10.28 -16.90
N ARG A 302 -24.53 -9.78 -15.75
CA ARG A 302 -25.50 -8.69 -15.66
C ARG A 302 -24.84 -7.32 -15.47
N THR A 303 -23.75 -7.27 -14.72
CA THR A 303 -23.08 -6.04 -14.31
C THR A 303 -21.75 -5.82 -15.02
N GLY A 304 -21.19 -6.86 -15.63
CA GLY A 304 -19.84 -6.84 -16.19
C GLY A 304 -18.76 -6.67 -15.11
N ILE A 305 -19.04 -6.94 -13.84
CA ILE A 305 -18.07 -6.68 -12.75
C ILE A 305 -17.20 -7.92 -12.53
N ILE A 306 -15.88 -7.73 -12.44
CA ILE A 306 -14.97 -8.71 -11.84
C ILE A 306 -14.83 -8.34 -10.37
N SER A 307 -15.34 -9.20 -9.51
CA SER A 307 -15.42 -8.95 -8.06
C SER A 307 -14.31 -9.69 -7.33
N PHE A 308 -13.41 -8.94 -6.70
CA PHE A 308 -12.49 -9.46 -5.67
C PHE A 308 -13.08 -9.27 -4.26
N VAL A 309 -14.38 -8.99 -4.17
CA VAL A 309 -15.10 -8.75 -2.92
C VAL A 309 -15.42 -10.05 -2.21
N TYR A 310 -15.03 -10.15 -0.95
CA TYR A 310 -15.55 -11.16 -0.05
C TYR A 310 -17.02 -10.90 0.25
N ASN A 311 -17.85 -11.86 -0.10
CA ASN A 311 -19.26 -11.86 0.24
C ASN A 311 -19.58 -13.17 0.98
N PRO A 312 -19.81 -13.13 2.30
CA PRO A 312 -20.10 -14.33 3.08
C PRO A 312 -21.37 -15.05 2.59
N ASN A 313 -22.32 -14.34 1.97
CA ASN A 313 -23.53 -14.94 1.42
C ASN A 313 -23.30 -15.63 0.05
N LEU A 314 -22.27 -15.27 -0.72
CA LEU A 314 -21.92 -15.95 -1.97
C LEU A 314 -21.12 -17.24 -1.72
N ASN A 315 -20.26 -17.25 -0.69
CA ASN A 315 -19.46 -18.45 -0.37
C ASN A 315 -20.33 -19.61 0.14
N ASN A 316 -21.47 -19.32 0.80
CA ASN A 316 -22.45 -20.35 1.18
C ASN A 316 -23.24 -20.90 -0.02
N LEU A 317 -23.34 -20.16 -1.13
CA LEU A 317 -24.02 -20.62 -2.35
C LEU A 317 -23.11 -21.49 -3.24
N VAL A 318 -21.78 -21.31 -3.16
CA VAL A 318 -20.82 -22.17 -3.88
C VAL A 318 -20.65 -23.51 -3.16
N SER A 319 -20.79 -23.57 -1.83
CA SER A 319 -20.73 -24.83 -1.08
C SER A 319 -21.94 -25.75 -1.27
N GLU A 320 -23.05 -25.26 -1.84
CA GLU A 320 -24.23 -26.09 -2.13
C GLU A 320 -24.27 -26.64 -3.56
N GLN A 321 -23.42 -26.16 -4.47
CA GLN A 321 -23.43 -26.59 -5.89
C GLN A 321 -22.37 -27.65 -6.24
N ASP A 322 -21.43 -27.94 -5.34
CA ASP A 322 -20.36 -28.95 -5.53
C ASP A 322 -20.52 -30.17 -4.59
N GLN A 323 -21.73 -30.51 -4.17
CA GLN A 323 -21.99 -31.84 -3.60
C GLN A 323 -22.12 -32.85 -4.76
N PRO A 324 -21.21 -33.82 -4.91
CA PRO A 324 -21.42 -34.89 -5.88
C PRO A 324 -22.69 -35.64 -5.49
N THR A 325 -23.68 -35.64 -6.38
CA THR A 325 -24.79 -36.60 -6.29
C THR A 325 -24.22 -37.99 -6.48
N ILE A 326 -23.95 -38.66 -5.37
CA ILE A 326 -23.67 -40.10 -5.33
C ILE A 326 -25.00 -40.80 -5.65
N PRO A 327 -24.99 -41.82 -6.56
CA PRO A 327 -26.18 -42.41 -7.16
C PRO A 327 -27.17 -43.05 -6.18
#